data_AF-X0UGV1-F1
#
_entry.id   AF-X0UGV1-F1
#
_cell.length_a   1.000
_cell.length_b   1.000
_cell.length_c   1.000
_cell.angle_alpha   90.00
_cell.angle_beta   90.00
_cell.angle_gamma   90.00
#
_symmetry.space_group_name_H-M   'P 1'
#
loop_
_entity.id
_entity.type
_entity.pdbx_description
1 polymer ?
#
loop_
_entity_poly.entity_id
_entity_poly.type
_entity_poly.pdbx_seq_one_letter_code
_entity_poly.pdbx_strand_id
1 'polypeptide(L)'
;VPSRLDTDTGLGSAATDQLSLIAGGIEGARIEEGNNGTVGTHIFIPNLTTEPTGNPTGGGYLFVVAGELRYRGSSGSVTPIALA
;
A
#
# COMPACT_ATOMS: atom_id res chain seq x y z
N VAL A 1 -14.84 13.72 -11.81
CA VAL A 1 -14.86 12.65 -10.77
C VAL A 1 -13.86 11.61 -11.23
N PRO A 2 -12.92 11.15 -10.39
CA PRO A 2 -11.89 10.21 -10.84
C PRO A 2 -12.52 8.95 -11.44
N SER A 3 -12.04 8.53 -12.61
CA SER A 3 -12.72 7.59 -13.51
C SER A 3 -12.21 6.16 -13.32
N ARG A 4 -13.12 5.18 -13.28
CA ARG A 4 -12.76 3.74 -13.30
C ARG A 4 -12.10 3.28 -14.61
N LEU A 5 -12.14 4.12 -15.64
CA LEU A 5 -11.50 3.92 -16.96
C LEU A 5 -10.22 4.75 -17.11
N ASP A 6 -9.77 5.37 -16.03
CA ASP A 6 -8.53 6.13 -16.02
C ASP A 6 -7.34 5.18 -15.98
N THR A 7 -6.56 5.16 -17.06
CA THR A 7 -5.44 4.25 -17.22
C THR A 7 -4.12 4.80 -16.67
N ASP A 8 -4.08 6.06 -16.19
CA ASP A 8 -2.82 6.72 -15.82
C ASP A 8 -2.88 7.81 -14.73
N THR A 9 -4.04 8.22 -14.19
CA THR A 9 -4.13 9.37 -13.26
C THR A 9 -3.98 9.05 -11.77
N GLY A 10 -3.93 7.77 -11.38
CA GLY A 10 -3.50 7.40 -10.02
C GLY A 10 -4.42 7.80 -8.86
N LEU A 11 -5.65 8.27 -9.10
CA LEU A 11 -6.63 8.57 -8.04
C LEU A 11 -8.00 7.98 -8.43
N GLY A 12 -8.64 7.22 -7.53
CA GLY A 12 -9.91 6.51 -7.80
C GLY A 12 -10.73 6.23 -6.53
N SER A 13 -11.96 5.76 -6.69
CA SER A 13 -12.79 5.21 -5.61
C SER A 13 -13.38 3.86 -6.06
N ALA A 14 -13.19 2.80 -5.27
CA ALA A 14 -13.78 1.48 -5.55
C ALA A 14 -15.09 1.22 -4.76
N ALA A 15 -15.39 2.07 -3.77
CA ALA A 15 -16.60 2.10 -2.96
C ALA A 15 -16.87 3.55 -2.47
N THR A 16 -17.99 3.76 -1.77
CA THR A 16 -18.27 5.01 -1.03
C THR A 16 -17.16 5.26 0.00
N ASP A 17 -16.76 6.52 0.18
CA ASP A 17 -15.79 6.98 1.19
C ASP A 17 -14.36 6.40 1.04
N GLN A 18 -13.95 6.12 -0.20
CA GLN A 18 -12.65 5.56 -0.53
C GLN A 18 -11.85 6.48 -1.47
N LEU A 19 -10.57 6.70 -1.14
CA LEU A 19 -9.55 7.21 -2.06
C LEU A 19 -8.47 6.15 -2.27
N SER A 20 -8.32 5.70 -3.52
CA SER A 20 -7.33 4.70 -3.94
C SER A 20 -6.28 5.28 -4.87
N LEU A 21 -5.03 4.85 -4.69
CA LEU A 21 -3.95 5.01 -5.66
C LEU A 21 -3.88 3.73 -6.51
N ILE A 22 -4.22 3.83 -7.80
CA ILE A 22 -4.27 2.69 -8.73
C ILE A 22 -3.29 2.93 -9.88
N ALA A 23 -2.40 1.98 -10.13
CA ALA A 23 -1.48 2.00 -11.25
C ALA A 23 -1.29 0.58 -11.82
N GLY A 24 -1.24 0.43 -13.14
CA GLY A 24 -1.05 -0.88 -13.77
C GLY A 24 -2.16 -1.91 -13.49
N GLY A 25 -3.36 -1.47 -13.14
CA GLY A 25 -4.50 -2.34 -12.81
C GLY A 25 -4.47 -2.94 -11.40
N ILE A 26 -3.51 -2.55 -10.55
CA ILE A 26 -3.39 -3.00 -9.16
C ILE A 26 -3.58 -1.79 -8.24
N GLU A 27 -4.33 -1.97 -7.15
CA GLU A 27 -4.44 -0.98 -6.08
C GLU A 27 -3.18 -1.02 -5.21
N GLY A 28 -2.41 0.08 -5.19
CA GLY A 28 -1.16 0.17 -4.44
C GLY A 28 -1.33 0.72 -3.02
N ALA A 29 -2.33 1.58 -2.80
CA ALA A 29 -2.63 2.16 -1.50
C ALA A 29 -4.09 2.64 -1.45
N ARG A 30 -4.68 2.56 -0.27
CA ARG A 30 -6.05 3.00 0.00
C ARG A 30 -6.14 3.82 1.27
N ILE A 31 -6.89 4.91 1.21
CA ILE A 31 -7.41 5.66 2.36
C ILE A 31 -8.92 5.46 2.35
N GLU A 32 -9.46 4.88 3.41
CA GLU A 32 -10.89 4.61 3.58
C GLU A 32 -11.30 4.99 5.00
N GLU A 33 -12.49 5.55 5.16
CA GLU A 33 -13.07 5.81 6.48
C GLU A 33 -13.84 4.57 6.95
N GLY A 34 -13.47 4.00 8.11
CA GLY A 34 -14.32 3.06 8.85
C GLY A 34 -14.48 1.63 8.30
N ASN A 35 -13.79 1.23 7.23
CA ASN A 35 -13.79 -0.16 6.78
C ASN A 35 -12.88 -1.05 7.67
N ASN A 36 -13.26 -2.30 7.97
CA ASN A 36 -12.67 -3.21 8.99
C ASN A 36 -12.92 -2.89 10.48
N GLY A 37 -13.95 -2.11 10.83
CA GLY A 37 -14.39 -1.97 12.23
C GLY A 37 -13.48 -1.11 13.12
N THR A 38 -12.51 -0.41 12.52
CA THR A 38 -11.63 0.54 13.20
C THR A 38 -12.26 1.93 13.22
N VAL A 39 -12.32 2.56 14.39
CA VAL A 39 -12.63 4.00 14.51
C VAL A 39 -11.34 4.78 14.21
N GLY A 40 -11.15 5.25 12.98
CA GLY A 40 -10.00 6.05 12.56
C GLY A 40 -9.56 5.84 11.11
N THR A 41 -8.67 6.70 10.61
CA THR A 41 -8.05 6.55 9.28
C THR A 41 -6.90 5.55 9.34
N HIS A 42 -6.91 4.53 8.49
CA HIS A 42 -5.81 3.58 8.30
C HIS A 42 -5.29 3.56 6.87
N ILE A 43 -4.07 3.08 6.69
CA ILE A 43 -3.51 2.76 5.37
C ILE A 43 -3.54 1.25 5.22
N PHE A 44 -4.35 0.76 4.28
CA PHE A 44 -4.30 -0.65 3.91
C PHE A 44 -3.07 -0.90 3.04
N ILE A 45 -2.20 -1.83 3.47
CA ILE A 45 -1.04 -2.30 2.71
C ILE A 45 -1.24 -3.81 2.49
N PRO A 46 -1.44 -4.27 1.24
CA PRO A 46 -1.65 -5.68 0.98
C PRO A 46 -0.38 -6.50 1.25
N ASN A 47 -0.58 -7.77 1.60
CA ASN A 47 0.51 -8.73 1.67
C ASN A 47 1.17 -8.91 0.30
N LEU A 48 2.48 -8.71 0.23
CA LEU A 48 3.28 -9.13 -0.91
C LEU A 48 3.47 -10.65 -0.88
N THR A 49 3.27 -11.30 -2.02
CA THR A 49 3.57 -12.73 -2.20
C THR A 49 5.06 -12.98 -2.42
N THR A 50 5.79 -11.96 -2.87
CA THR A 50 7.25 -11.98 -3.04
C THR A 50 7.82 -10.70 -2.46
N GLU A 51 8.78 -10.82 -1.55
CA GLU A 51 9.47 -9.66 -0.99
C GLU A 51 10.21 -8.87 -2.08
N PRO A 52 10.27 -7.53 -1.98
CA PRO A 52 11.14 -6.74 -2.83
C PRO A 52 12.58 -7.20 -2.66
N THR A 53 13.24 -7.57 -3.75
CA THR A 53 14.65 -8.02 -3.75
C THR A 53 15.62 -6.92 -4.19
N GLY A 54 15.15 -5.98 -5.02
CA GLY A 54 15.89 -4.77 -5.37
C GLY A 54 15.82 -3.73 -4.26
N ASN A 55 16.93 -3.03 -4.05
CA ASN A 55 16.96 -1.88 -3.13
C ASN A 55 16.53 -0.62 -3.88
N PRO A 56 15.75 0.29 -3.24
CA PRO A 56 15.48 1.59 -3.82
C PRO A 56 16.74 2.45 -3.84
N THR A 57 16.84 3.37 -4.80
CA THR A 57 17.86 4.42 -4.80
C THR A 57 17.40 5.56 -3.88
N GLY A 58 17.96 5.62 -2.67
CA GLY A 58 17.49 6.54 -1.62
C GLY A 58 16.16 6.09 -0.99
N GLY A 59 15.93 6.49 0.27
CA GLY A 59 14.70 6.12 1.00
C GLY A 59 14.56 4.62 1.27
N GLY A 60 13.34 4.09 1.10
CA GLY A 60 13.02 2.68 1.34
C GLY A 60 11.59 2.30 0.94
N TYR A 61 11.31 1.00 0.97
CA TYR A 61 9.96 0.45 0.76
C TYR A 61 9.34 0.07 2.10
N LEU A 62 8.11 0.50 2.36
CA LEU A 62 7.27 0.00 3.44
C LEU A 62 6.32 -1.04 2.85
N PHE A 63 6.28 -2.25 3.39
CA PHE A 63 5.48 -3.34 2.83
C PHE A 63 5.08 -4.36 3.90
N VAL A 64 4.08 -5.19 3.59
CA VAL A 64 3.61 -6.26 4.49
C VAL A 64 3.85 -7.63 3.83
N VAL A 65 4.35 -8.60 4.59
CA VAL A 65 4.45 -10.02 4.17
C VAL A 65 3.92 -10.90 5.29
N ALA A 66 2.96 -11.76 4.96
CA ALA A 66 2.29 -12.64 5.92
C ALA A 66 1.78 -11.93 7.18
N GLY A 67 1.31 -10.69 7.05
CA GLY A 67 0.80 -9.84 8.14
C GLY A 67 1.86 -9.01 8.86
N GLU A 68 3.14 -9.25 8.65
CA GLU A 68 4.22 -8.49 9.29
C GLU A 68 4.54 -7.21 8.50
N LEU A 69 4.55 -6.06 9.18
CA LEU A 69 4.96 -4.78 8.58
C LEU A 69 6.50 -4.67 8.60
N ARG A 70 7.09 -4.39 7.43
CA ARG A 70 8.54 -4.33 7.22
C ARG A 70 8.95 -3.08 6.44
N TYR A 71 10.21 -2.66 6.65
CA TYR A 71 10.86 -1.62 5.87
C TYR A 71 12.17 -2.12 5.25
N ARG A 72 12.31 -1.99 3.92
CA ARG A 72 13.58 -2.19 3.19
C ARG A 72 14.22 -0.83 2.93
N GLY A 73 15.35 -0.54 3.57
CA GLY A 73 16.15 0.64 3.28
C GLY A 73 16.95 0.51 1.97
N SER A 74 17.36 1.63 1.39
CA SER A 74 18.21 1.69 0.20
C SER A 74 19.57 0.99 0.36
N SER A 75 20.05 0.83 1.60
CA SER A 75 21.26 0.04 1.94
C SER A 75 21.05 -1.47 1.88
N GLY A 76 19.80 -1.94 1.72
CA GLY A 76 19.43 -3.35 1.63
C GLY A 76 19.02 -4.01 2.94
N SER A 77 19.07 -3.29 4.07
CA SER A 77 18.53 -3.79 5.34
C SER A 77 17.00 -3.91 5.27
N VAL A 78 16.46 -5.06 5.66
CA VAL A 78 15.03 -5.27 5.89
C VAL A 78 14.79 -5.31 7.40
N THR A 79 13.91 -4.43 7.88
CA THR A 79 13.62 -4.28 9.30
C THR A 79 12.14 -4.60 9.58
N PRO A 80 11.84 -5.59 10.42
CA PRO A 80 10.52 -5.78 11.01
C PRO A 80 10.15 -4.56 11.86
N ILE A 81 8.96 -4.01 11.66
CA ILE A 81 8.44 -2.87 12.44
C ILE A 81 7.30 -3.32 13.35
N ALA A 82 6.42 -4.19 12.86
CA ALA A 82 5.33 -4.77 13.64
C ALA A 82 5.08 -6.22 13.24
N LEU A 83 4.84 -7.07 14.24
CA LEU A 83 4.52 -8.49 14.08
C LEU A 83 3.00 -8.68 13.90
N ALA A 84 2.61 -9.82 13.35
CA ALA A 84 1.20 -10.22 13.19
C ALA A 84 0.50 -10.51 14.53
#